data_AF-A0AA47NST3-F1
#
_entry.id   AF-A0AA47NST3-F1
#
_cell.length_a   1.000
_cell.length_b   1.000
_cell.length_c   1.000
_cell.angle_alpha   90.00
_cell.angle_beta   90.00
_cell.angle_gamma   90.00
#
_symmetry.space_group_name_H-M   'P 1'
#
loop_
_entity.id
_entity.type
_entity.pdbx_description
1 polymer ?
#
loop_
_entity_poly.entity_id
_entity_poly.type
_entity_poly.pdbx_seq_one_letter_code
_entity_poly.pdbx_strand_id
1 'polypeptide(L)'
;MPPCQPTCIHLHGPPDCNVDKPCVQGCACDAGFVLRRSVCVPIERCGCVDHNGDIHNFDDEWYTAHCSQKCECDEDDGIGKIDCDDEDECDGDDVCLQNAEGQYNCFPTDFSECTIKGDPEYRTFDDWTHRFRGQHSYVLAMTTSQSRTGPGFYIEGINVRSGDHSEEDDDDDDHHDSRRESDDDSDEDDSRENNSRYRLRELKIRVYNHTVEFKRNRRLVVDGRVSHPPVSPSGGLTIRRRSSHLYLKTDFGLSVEFDGHSRADITLPHIYRRKVGGLCGNFDGRKRNDMMKPDGRQARTVQEFGQSWRVILFLSKLVPGLNRPKHNHDYPFPETSSRLHISH
;
A
#
# COMPACT_ATOMS: atom_id res chain seq x y z
N MET A 1 -42.74 -7.72 21.94
CA MET A 1 -42.07 -8.43 20.84
C MET A 1 -41.56 -7.42 19.81
N PRO A 2 -40.24 -7.39 19.55
CA PRO A 2 -39.67 -6.59 18.48
C PRO A 2 -40.11 -7.13 17.10
N PRO A 3 -40.21 -6.28 16.07
CA PRO A 3 -40.64 -6.70 14.73
C PRO A 3 -39.65 -7.68 14.07
N CYS A 4 -38.36 -7.55 14.38
CA CYS A 4 -37.27 -8.31 13.76
C CYS A 4 -36.60 -9.21 14.78
N GLN A 5 -37.34 -10.22 15.25
CA GLN A 5 -36.82 -11.18 16.21
C GLN A 5 -35.91 -12.22 15.51
N PRO A 6 -34.66 -12.42 15.96
CA PRO A 6 -33.77 -13.44 15.46
C PRO A 6 -34.28 -14.88 15.62
N THR A 7 -33.90 -15.74 14.68
CA THR A 7 -34.20 -17.17 14.70
C THR A 7 -32.96 -17.97 14.33
N CYS A 8 -32.95 -19.28 14.58
CA CYS A 8 -31.82 -20.14 14.16
C CYS A 8 -31.63 -20.26 12.64
N ILE A 9 -32.57 -19.76 11.83
CA ILE A 9 -32.42 -19.68 10.37
C ILE A 9 -31.81 -18.34 9.96
N HIS A 10 -32.08 -17.29 10.75
CA HIS A 10 -31.63 -15.94 10.49
C HIS A 10 -31.18 -15.31 11.81
N LEU A 11 -29.91 -15.52 12.15
CA LEU A 11 -29.34 -15.06 13.43
C LEU A 11 -29.30 -13.53 13.55
N HIS A 12 -29.24 -12.82 12.42
CA HIS A 12 -29.34 -11.35 12.36
C HIS A 12 -30.79 -10.83 12.26
N GLY A 13 -31.78 -11.71 12.36
CA GLY A 13 -33.19 -11.40 12.12
C GLY A 13 -33.62 -11.67 10.68
N PRO A 14 -34.94 -11.79 10.43
CA PRO A 14 -35.46 -12.15 9.11
C PRO A 14 -35.03 -11.15 8.03
N PRO A 15 -34.70 -11.61 6.81
CA PRO A 15 -34.42 -10.72 5.69
C PRO A 15 -35.62 -9.81 5.41
N ASP A 16 -35.35 -8.58 4.95
CA ASP A 16 -36.35 -7.54 4.67
C ASP A 16 -37.24 -7.14 5.85
N CYS A 17 -36.82 -7.46 7.08
CA CYS A 17 -37.56 -7.06 8.24
C CYS A 17 -37.45 -5.55 8.48
N ASN A 18 -38.61 -4.89 8.60
CA ASN A 18 -38.69 -3.47 8.87
C ASN A 18 -38.60 -3.21 10.38
N VAL A 19 -37.43 -2.72 10.82
CA VAL A 19 -37.13 -2.34 12.20
C VAL A 19 -37.92 -1.12 12.70
N ASP A 20 -38.43 -0.29 11.79
CA ASP A 20 -39.22 0.91 12.12
C ASP A 20 -40.66 0.57 12.54
N LYS A 21 -41.06 -0.70 12.41
CA LYS A 21 -42.38 -1.14 12.89
C LYS A 21 -42.44 -1.10 14.42
N PRO A 22 -43.54 -0.60 15.00
CA PRO A 22 -43.69 -0.55 16.44
C PRO A 22 -43.70 -1.97 17.03
N CYS A 23 -43.11 -2.10 18.21
CA CYS A 23 -43.20 -3.33 18.98
C CYS A 23 -44.66 -3.65 19.31
N VAL A 24 -45.02 -4.92 19.21
CA VAL A 24 -46.34 -5.42 19.60
C VAL A 24 -46.27 -6.17 20.92
N GLN A 25 -47.38 -6.27 21.64
CA GLN A 25 -47.46 -7.07 22.86
C GLN A 25 -47.22 -8.54 22.53
N GLY A 26 -46.25 -9.16 23.20
CA GLY A 26 -45.87 -10.56 22.98
C GLY A 26 -44.50 -10.88 23.57
N CYS A 27 -44.20 -12.17 23.69
CA CYS A 27 -42.93 -12.67 24.22
C CYS A 27 -41.82 -12.56 23.17
N ALA A 28 -40.59 -12.33 23.63
CA ALA A 28 -39.38 -12.35 22.83
C ALA A 28 -38.27 -13.04 23.62
N CYS A 29 -37.23 -13.53 22.94
CA CYS A 29 -36.07 -14.09 23.61
C CYS A 29 -35.20 -12.98 24.21
N ASP A 30 -34.56 -13.30 25.34
CA ASP A 30 -33.57 -12.43 25.97
C ASP A 30 -32.32 -12.29 25.10
N ALA A 31 -31.52 -11.24 25.34
CA ALA A 31 -30.25 -11.05 24.65
C ALA A 31 -29.33 -12.27 24.84
N GLY A 32 -28.66 -12.70 23.76
CA GLY A 32 -27.87 -13.93 23.74
C GLY A 32 -28.66 -15.20 23.38
N PHE A 33 -29.98 -15.09 23.20
CA PHE A 33 -30.85 -16.21 22.82
C PHE A 33 -31.62 -15.92 21.53
N VAL A 34 -31.80 -16.96 20.72
CA VAL A 34 -32.54 -16.90 19.46
C VAL A 34 -33.72 -17.87 19.48
N LEU A 35 -34.75 -17.56 18.71
CA LEU A 35 -35.94 -18.41 18.67
C LEU A 35 -35.70 -19.64 17.79
N ARG A 36 -35.77 -20.83 18.40
CA ARG A 36 -35.83 -22.11 17.70
C ARG A 36 -37.21 -22.72 17.90
N ARG A 37 -38.04 -22.63 16.86
CA ARG A 37 -39.48 -23.02 16.89
C ARG A 37 -40.26 -22.20 17.93
N SER A 38 -40.40 -22.69 19.16
CA SER A 38 -41.14 -22.03 20.25
C SER A 38 -40.32 -21.91 21.54
N VAL A 39 -39.02 -22.18 21.48
CA VAL A 39 -38.12 -22.15 22.63
C VAL A 39 -36.95 -21.22 22.31
N CYS A 40 -36.56 -20.42 23.29
CA CYS A 40 -35.36 -19.62 23.21
C CYS A 40 -34.14 -20.49 23.55
N VAL A 41 -33.18 -20.56 22.64
CA VAL A 41 -31.94 -21.32 22.81
C VAL A 41 -30.75 -20.37 22.71
N PRO A 42 -29.62 -20.65 23.38
CA PRO A 42 -28.40 -19.86 23.19
C PRO A 42 -28.00 -19.78 21.72
N ILE A 43 -27.41 -18.65 21.29
CA ILE A 43 -26.93 -18.45 19.91
C ILE A 43 -26.01 -19.59 19.48
N GLU A 44 -25.13 -20.04 20.38
CA GLU A 44 -24.18 -21.14 20.18
C GLU A 44 -24.84 -22.46 19.75
N ARG A 45 -26.15 -22.66 19.97
CA ARG A 45 -26.88 -23.86 19.51
C ARG A 45 -27.41 -23.75 18.08
N CYS A 46 -27.14 -22.64 17.42
CA CYS A 46 -27.64 -22.29 16.10
C CYS A 46 -26.59 -21.62 15.21
N GLY A 47 -25.37 -21.42 15.71
CA GLY A 47 -24.26 -20.79 15.00
C GLY A 47 -23.12 -20.45 15.96
N CYS A 48 -22.20 -19.59 15.52
CA CYS A 48 -21.02 -19.17 16.26
C CYS A 48 -21.07 -17.68 16.61
N VAL A 49 -20.34 -17.29 17.65
CA VAL A 49 -20.09 -15.88 17.99
C VAL A 49 -18.58 -15.70 18.11
N ASP A 50 -18.02 -14.81 17.29
CA ASP A 50 -16.58 -14.58 17.29
C ASP A 50 -16.13 -13.63 18.43
N HIS A 51 -14.83 -13.39 18.51
CA HIS A 51 -14.24 -12.53 19.54
C HIS A 51 -14.65 -11.04 19.43
N ASN A 52 -15.11 -10.60 18.25
CA ASN A 52 -15.64 -9.26 18.01
C ASN A 52 -17.12 -9.16 18.36
N GLY A 53 -17.78 -10.29 18.61
CA GLY A 53 -19.20 -10.38 18.90
C GLY A 53 -20.06 -10.52 17.65
N ASP A 54 -19.46 -10.76 16.47
CA ASP A 54 -20.19 -11.01 15.24
C ASP A 54 -20.76 -12.43 15.26
N ILE A 55 -22.00 -12.56 14.79
CA ILE A 55 -22.75 -13.81 14.81
C ILE A 55 -22.70 -14.44 13.42
N HIS A 56 -22.29 -15.70 13.35
CA HIS A 56 -22.16 -16.48 12.13
C HIS A 56 -23.09 -17.69 12.21
N ASN A 57 -23.78 -18.02 11.12
CA ASN A 57 -24.55 -19.26 11.01
C ASN A 57 -23.58 -20.44 10.85
N PHE A 58 -24.09 -21.66 11.04
CA PHE A 58 -23.32 -22.85 10.65
C PHE A 58 -22.98 -22.83 9.17
N ASP A 59 -21.80 -23.34 8.83
CA ASP A 59 -21.20 -23.36 7.49
C ASP A 59 -20.86 -21.96 6.92
N ASP A 60 -20.99 -20.88 7.71
CA ASP A 60 -20.50 -19.57 7.30
C ASP A 60 -18.96 -19.57 7.31
N GLU A 61 -18.36 -19.18 6.18
CA GLU A 61 -16.92 -18.95 6.03
C GLU A 61 -16.63 -17.46 5.90
N TRP A 62 -15.60 -16.96 6.59
CA TRP A 62 -15.20 -15.56 6.50
C TRP A 62 -13.70 -15.36 6.69
N TYR A 63 -13.20 -14.23 6.18
CA TYR A 63 -11.84 -13.79 6.45
C TYR A 63 -11.83 -12.79 7.61
N THR A 64 -10.84 -12.93 8.49
CA THR A 64 -10.55 -11.93 9.50
C THR A 64 -9.91 -10.69 8.87
N ALA A 65 -9.68 -9.65 9.67
CA ALA A 65 -9.08 -8.41 9.20
C ALA A 65 -7.78 -8.66 8.42
N HIS A 66 -7.66 -8.02 7.25
CA HIS A 66 -6.51 -8.16 6.35
C HIS A 66 -6.26 -9.60 5.85
N CYS A 67 -7.30 -10.44 5.84
CA CYS A 67 -7.21 -11.86 5.48
C CYS A 67 -6.10 -12.58 6.26
N SER A 68 -5.98 -12.27 7.56
CA SER A 68 -4.94 -12.85 8.41
C SER A 68 -5.22 -14.32 8.74
N GLN A 69 -6.51 -14.69 8.76
CA GLN A 69 -7.01 -16.04 8.97
C GLN A 69 -8.29 -16.20 8.14
N LYS A 70 -8.53 -17.42 7.68
CA LYS A 70 -9.83 -17.85 7.16
C LYS A 70 -10.52 -18.68 8.25
N CYS A 71 -11.75 -18.33 8.60
CA CYS A 71 -12.51 -18.98 9.65
C CYS A 71 -13.80 -19.58 9.10
N GLU A 72 -14.23 -20.67 9.72
CA GLU A 72 -15.49 -21.36 9.46
C GLU A 72 -16.24 -21.59 10.78
N CYS A 73 -17.57 -21.58 10.71
CA CYS A 73 -18.42 -21.93 11.83
C CYS A 73 -18.96 -23.37 11.70
N ASP A 74 -18.31 -24.30 12.40
CA ASP A 74 -18.68 -25.71 12.42
C ASP A 74 -19.74 -26.04 13.49
N GLU A 75 -20.52 -27.10 13.25
CA GLU A 75 -21.38 -27.72 14.25
C GLU A 75 -20.68 -28.93 14.90
N ASP A 76 -20.35 -28.81 16.19
CA ASP A 76 -19.80 -29.90 17.03
C ASP A 76 -20.78 -30.24 18.15
N ASP A 77 -21.35 -31.45 18.13
CA ASP A 77 -22.39 -31.92 19.07
C ASP A 77 -23.59 -30.95 19.24
N GLY A 78 -23.96 -30.24 18.17
CA GLY A 78 -25.06 -29.26 18.19
C GLY A 78 -24.71 -27.92 18.84
N ILE A 79 -23.41 -27.63 18.98
CA ILE A 79 -22.84 -26.39 19.47
C ILE A 79 -21.90 -25.84 18.40
N GLY A 80 -21.99 -24.53 18.13
CA GLY A 80 -21.11 -23.82 17.21
C GLY A 80 -19.70 -23.70 17.74
N LYS A 81 -18.76 -24.09 16.89
CA LYS A 81 -17.33 -23.99 17.13
C LYS A 81 -16.70 -23.27 15.95
N ILE A 82 -15.92 -22.24 16.26
CA ILE A 82 -15.14 -21.53 15.24
C ILE A 82 -13.83 -22.27 15.05
N ASP A 83 -13.55 -22.64 13.81
CA ASP A 83 -12.23 -23.11 13.38
C ASP A 83 -11.61 -22.06 12.47
N CYS A 84 -10.33 -21.73 12.68
CA CYS A 84 -9.63 -20.73 11.88
C CYS A 84 -8.26 -21.27 11.47
N ASP A 85 -7.96 -21.17 10.18
CA ASP A 85 -6.66 -21.53 9.63
C ASP A 85 -5.67 -20.36 9.78
N ASP A 86 -4.57 -20.61 10.48
CA ASP A 86 -3.50 -19.64 10.77
C ASP A 86 -2.51 -19.45 9.61
N GLU A 87 -2.59 -20.27 8.55
CA GLU A 87 -1.57 -20.33 7.49
C GLU A 87 -1.92 -19.51 6.23
N ASP A 88 -3.15 -19.01 6.11
CA ASP A 88 -3.62 -18.54 4.81
C ASP A 88 -3.53 -17.02 4.65
N GLU A 89 -2.34 -16.54 4.26
CA GLU A 89 -2.30 -15.44 3.28
C GLU A 89 -3.10 -15.90 2.05
N CYS A 90 -3.82 -15.00 1.36
CA CYS A 90 -4.59 -15.36 0.16
C CYS A 90 -3.81 -16.29 -0.78
N ASP A 91 -4.47 -17.37 -1.22
CA ASP A 91 -3.82 -18.41 -2.01
C ASP A 91 -3.21 -17.88 -3.31
N GLY A 92 -1.98 -18.33 -3.60
CA GLY A 92 -1.30 -18.03 -4.86
C GLY A 92 -1.08 -16.53 -5.10
N ASP A 93 -1.72 -16.01 -6.14
CA ASP A 93 -1.62 -14.63 -6.62
C ASP A 93 -2.85 -13.79 -6.23
N ASP A 94 -3.68 -14.28 -5.32
CA ASP A 94 -4.86 -13.58 -4.84
C ASP A 94 -4.49 -12.39 -3.94
N VAL A 95 -5.33 -11.36 -3.96
CA VAL A 95 -5.17 -10.16 -3.14
C VAL A 95 -6.33 -9.99 -2.18
N CYS A 96 -6.02 -9.57 -0.96
CA CYS A 96 -7.02 -9.30 0.05
C CYS A 96 -7.58 -7.88 -0.11
N LEU A 97 -8.90 -7.76 -0.24
CA LEU A 97 -9.59 -6.47 -0.32
C LEU A 97 -10.78 -6.44 0.61
N GLN A 98 -11.04 -5.27 1.18
CA GLN A 98 -12.24 -4.99 1.96
C GLN A 98 -13.37 -4.47 1.04
N ASN A 99 -14.58 -5.00 1.19
CA ASN A 99 -15.78 -4.53 0.49
C ASN A 99 -16.41 -3.30 1.17
N ALA A 100 -17.54 -2.81 0.64
CA ALA A 100 -18.22 -1.62 1.18
C ALA A 100 -18.87 -1.87 2.55
N GLU A 101 -19.16 -3.12 2.85
CA GLU A 101 -19.74 -3.62 4.10
C GLU A 101 -18.67 -3.87 5.19
N GLY A 102 -17.38 -3.70 4.88
CA GLY A 102 -16.27 -3.87 5.82
C GLY A 102 -15.71 -5.29 5.91
N GLN A 103 -16.18 -6.22 5.08
CA GLN A 103 -15.73 -7.61 5.07
C GLN A 103 -14.52 -7.79 4.13
N TYR A 104 -13.57 -8.62 4.57
CA TYR A 104 -12.37 -8.95 3.80
C TYR A 104 -12.61 -10.20 2.95
N ASN A 105 -12.04 -10.21 1.74
CA ASN A 105 -12.09 -11.36 0.84
C ASN A 105 -10.82 -11.40 -0.02
N CYS A 106 -10.41 -12.59 -0.40
CA CYS A 106 -9.36 -12.83 -1.38
C CYS A 106 -9.93 -12.80 -2.81
N PHE A 107 -9.24 -12.10 -3.71
CA PHE A 107 -9.64 -11.98 -5.12
C PHE A 107 -8.48 -12.32 -6.05
N PRO A 108 -8.69 -13.21 -7.04
CA PRO A 108 -7.65 -13.54 -8.01
C PRO A 108 -7.33 -12.35 -8.91
N THR A 109 -6.03 -12.15 -9.18
CA THR A 109 -5.55 -11.11 -10.07
C THR A 109 -4.20 -11.49 -10.69
N ASP A 110 -3.92 -10.94 -11.87
CA ASP A 110 -2.58 -10.92 -12.42
C ASP A 110 -1.78 -9.73 -11.86
N PHE A 111 -0.47 -9.75 -12.06
CA PHE A 111 0.44 -8.67 -11.67
C PHE A 111 1.23 -8.10 -12.85
N SER A 112 1.73 -6.87 -12.70
CA SER A 112 2.71 -6.29 -13.60
C SER A 112 3.73 -5.48 -12.84
N GLU A 113 4.97 -5.52 -13.32
CA GLU A 113 6.13 -4.95 -12.66
C GLU A 113 6.62 -3.72 -13.43
N CYS A 114 6.88 -2.63 -12.70
CA CYS A 114 7.67 -1.50 -13.14
C CYS A 114 9.06 -1.60 -12.53
N THR A 115 10.10 -1.48 -13.37
CA THR A 115 11.49 -1.60 -12.93
C THR A 115 12.26 -0.32 -13.22
N ILE A 116 13.05 0.12 -12.24
CA ILE A 116 13.99 1.24 -12.36
C ILE A 116 15.40 0.70 -12.15
N LYS A 117 16.29 0.84 -13.15
CA LYS A 117 17.68 0.36 -13.09
C LYS A 117 18.67 1.48 -13.32
N GLY A 118 19.48 1.75 -12.29
CA GLY A 118 20.65 2.61 -12.36
C GLY A 118 20.36 4.09 -12.61
N ASP A 119 19.10 4.46 -12.83
CA ASP A 119 18.58 5.76 -13.28
C ASP A 119 19.52 6.41 -14.32
N PRO A 120 19.25 6.13 -15.62
CA PRO A 120 17.98 6.60 -16.14
C PRO A 120 17.05 5.56 -16.74
N GLU A 121 17.28 4.24 -16.64
CA GLU A 121 16.42 3.27 -17.34
C GLU A 121 15.19 2.88 -16.50
N TYR A 122 14.01 3.10 -17.07
CA TYR A 122 12.70 2.72 -16.52
C TYR A 122 12.02 1.75 -17.49
N ARG A 123 11.37 0.73 -16.95
CA ARG A 123 10.41 -0.12 -17.65
C ARG A 123 9.07 0.04 -16.95
N THR A 124 8.05 0.52 -17.65
CA THR A 124 6.70 0.75 -17.12
C THR A 124 5.93 -0.56 -16.90
N PHE A 125 4.77 -0.47 -16.24
CA PHE A 125 3.86 -1.61 -16.05
C PHE A 125 3.37 -2.23 -17.36
N ASP A 126 3.32 -1.45 -18.45
CA ASP A 126 2.92 -1.93 -19.78
C ASP A 126 4.13 -2.30 -20.66
N ASP A 127 5.31 -2.48 -20.07
CA ASP A 127 6.57 -2.86 -20.75
C ASP A 127 7.16 -1.79 -21.70
N TRP A 128 6.79 -0.53 -21.56
CA TRP A 128 7.50 0.55 -22.26
C TRP A 128 8.81 0.88 -21.54
N THR A 129 9.92 0.85 -22.28
CA THR A 129 11.23 1.25 -21.76
C THR A 129 11.56 2.68 -22.16
N HIS A 130 11.99 3.48 -21.19
CA HIS A 130 12.43 4.86 -21.44
C HIS A 130 13.64 5.25 -20.60
N ARG A 131 14.32 6.31 -21.05
CA ARG A 131 15.50 6.85 -20.37
C ARG A 131 15.29 8.30 -19.97
N PHE A 132 15.16 8.54 -18.68
CA PHE A 132 14.98 9.88 -18.12
C PHE A 132 16.02 10.15 -17.02
N ARG A 133 16.77 11.25 -17.13
CA ARG A 133 17.76 11.67 -16.12
C ARG A 133 17.19 12.81 -15.27
N GLY A 134 16.68 12.47 -14.10
CA GLY A 134 16.13 13.42 -13.14
C GLY A 134 17.14 13.87 -12.08
N GLN A 135 17.18 15.17 -11.74
CA GLN A 135 18.08 15.74 -10.73
C GLN A 135 17.44 15.94 -9.33
N HIS A 136 16.17 15.53 -9.19
CA HIS A 136 15.32 15.80 -8.04
C HIS A 136 14.53 14.53 -7.66
N SER A 137 13.47 14.69 -6.88
CA SER A 137 12.49 13.65 -6.66
C SER A 137 11.40 13.62 -7.73
N TYR A 138 10.94 12.43 -8.07
CA TYR A 138 9.91 12.19 -9.08
C TYR A 138 8.89 11.16 -8.60
N VAL A 139 7.63 11.36 -9.01
CA VAL A 139 6.56 10.39 -8.74
C VAL A 139 6.75 9.18 -9.65
N LEU A 140 7.07 8.03 -9.07
CA LEU A 140 7.25 6.78 -9.81
C LEU A 140 5.90 6.16 -10.14
N ALA A 141 5.03 6.03 -9.13
CA ALA A 141 3.67 5.55 -9.28
C ALA A 141 2.78 6.10 -8.15
N MET A 142 1.55 6.48 -8.47
CA MET A 142 0.53 6.86 -7.49
C MET A 142 -0.86 6.49 -7.98
N THR A 143 -1.77 6.23 -7.05
CA THR A 143 -3.21 6.13 -7.36
C THR A 143 -3.78 7.48 -7.75
N THR A 144 -4.57 7.51 -8.82
CA THR A 144 -5.28 8.71 -9.28
C THR A 144 -6.62 8.87 -8.55
N SER A 145 -7.10 10.12 -8.41
CA SER A 145 -8.31 10.49 -7.64
C SER A 145 -9.63 9.89 -8.13
N GLN A 146 -9.60 9.09 -9.20
CA GLN A 146 -10.74 8.35 -9.74
C GLN A 146 -10.92 6.95 -9.11
N SER A 147 -9.99 6.52 -8.25
CA SER A 147 -10.08 5.19 -7.63
C SER A 147 -10.98 5.20 -6.40
N ARG A 148 -12.20 4.67 -6.54
CA ARG A 148 -13.05 4.22 -5.41
C ARG A 148 -12.83 2.75 -5.05
N THR A 149 -11.81 2.13 -5.63
CA THR A 149 -11.62 0.68 -5.60
C THR A 149 -10.22 0.39 -5.09
N GLY A 150 -10.14 0.02 -3.81
CA GLY A 150 -8.90 -0.39 -3.14
C GLY A 150 -8.10 0.75 -2.49
N PRO A 151 -7.11 0.40 -1.66
CA PRO A 151 -6.28 1.37 -0.94
C PRO A 151 -5.48 2.31 -1.86
N GLY A 152 -5.34 3.57 -1.45
CA GLY A 152 -4.48 4.54 -2.13
C GLY A 152 -3.00 4.34 -1.81
N PHE A 153 -2.12 4.63 -2.77
CA PHE A 153 -0.68 4.65 -2.53
C PHE A 153 0.03 5.75 -3.32
N TYR A 154 1.23 6.12 -2.87
CA TYR A 154 2.12 7.06 -3.53
C TYR A 154 3.58 6.62 -3.35
N ILE A 155 4.33 6.55 -4.45
CA ILE A 155 5.74 6.16 -4.47
C ILE A 155 6.54 7.23 -5.18
N GLU A 156 7.53 7.77 -4.46
CA GLU A 156 8.46 8.77 -4.93
C GLU A 156 9.88 8.21 -4.94
N GLY A 157 10.59 8.42 -6.06
CA GLY A 157 12.01 8.13 -6.18
C GLY A 157 12.81 9.41 -5.96
N ILE A 158 13.79 9.35 -5.06
CA ILE A 158 14.65 10.47 -4.71
C ILE A 158 16.03 10.23 -5.34
N ASN A 159 16.41 11.11 -6.27
CA ASN A 159 17.68 11.03 -6.97
C ASN A 159 18.73 11.91 -6.28
N VAL A 160 19.89 11.33 -5.97
CA VAL A 160 21.00 12.05 -5.33
C VAL A 160 22.21 12.04 -6.27
N ARG A 161 22.98 13.12 -6.25
CA ARG A 161 24.20 13.28 -7.03
C ARG A 161 25.28 12.33 -6.51
N SER A 162 25.90 11.54 -7.40
CA SER A 162 27.14 10.84 -7.07
C SER A 162 28.23 11.82 -6.62
N GLY A 163 28.63 11.76 -5.34
CA GLY A 163 29.66 12.61 -4.75
C GLY A 163 29.21 13.51 -3.60
N ASP A 164 27.90 13.73 -3.41
CA ASP A 164 27.36 14.33 -2.18
C ASP A 164 27.27 13.24 -1.10
N HIS A 165 28.42 12.89 -0.52
CA HIS A 165 28.48 12.19 0.75
C HIS A 165 28.67 13.25 1.83
N SER A 166 27.65 13.51 2.64
CA SER A 166 27.89 14.00 4.00
C SER A 166 28.51 12.83 4.77
N GLU A 167 29.67 13.07 5.36
CA GLU A 167 30.50 12.17 6.15
C GLU A 167 29.84 11.73 7.48
N GLU A 168 28.60 11.21 7.44
CA GLU A 168 27.86 10.85 8.68
C GLU A 168 27.39 9.40 8.75
N ASP A 169 27.77 8.50 7.82
CA ASP A 169 27.31 7.10 7.84
C ASP A 169 28.45 6.05 7.72
N ASP A 170 29.71 6.42 7.94
CA ASP A 170 30.86 5.49 7.93
C ASP A 170 31.50 5.35 9.33
N ASP A 171 30.73 4.89 10.31
CA ASP A 171 31.28 4.21 11.49
C ASP A 171 30.88 2.73 11.35
N ASP A 172 31.78 1.91 10.82
CA ASP A 172 32.08 0.56 11.32
C ASP A 172 33.03 -0.20 10.36
N ASP A 173 34.11 -0.69 10.95
CA ASP A 173 34.95 -1.83 10.58
C ASP A 173 36.15 -1.67 9.61
N ASP A 174 37.28 -1.45 10.31
CA ASP A 174 38.49 -2.25 10.29
C ASP A 174 39.64 -1.93 9.32
N HIS A 175 40.69 -1.43 9.97
CA HIS A 175 42.07 -1.34 9.51
C HIS A 175 42.62 -2.66 8.97
N HIS A 176 43.18 -2.62 7.76
CA HIS A 176 44.45 -3.30 7.51
C HIS A 176 45.36 -2.49 6.58
N ASP A 177 46.58 -2.33 7.06
CA ASP A 177 47.64 -1.44 6.63
C ASP A 177 48.55 -2.04 5.53
N SER A 178 48.88 -1.17 4.56
CA SER A 178 50.05 -1.04 3.68
C SER A 178 50.58 -2.16 2.75
N ARG A 179 50.77 -1.78 1.47
CA ARG A 179 52.10 -1.47 0.85
C ARG A 179 52.01 -0.90 -0.58
N ARG A 180 52.57 0.33 -0.75
CA ARG A 180 53.48 0.91 -1.80
C ARG A 180 53.61 0.19 -3.14
N GLU A 181 53.86 0.76 -4.33
CA GLU A 181 54.25 2.07 -4.96
C GLU A 181 54.03 1.77 -6.49
N SER A 182 53.85 2.66 -7.46
CA SER A 182 54.63 3.84 -7.89
C SER A 182 53.91 4.51 -9.06
N ASP A 183 54.09 5.83 -9.16
CA ASP A 183 53.61 6.73 -10.21
C ASP A 183 54.34 6.51 -11.56
N ASP A 184 53.60 6.62 -12.68
CA ASP A 184 54.16 7.01 -13.98
C ASP A 184 53.05 7.54 -14.92
N ASP A 185 53.22 8.82 -15.26
CA ASP A 185 52.79 9.65 -16.40
C ASP A 185 51.74 9.15 -17.42
N SER A 186 50.69 9.96 -17.63
CA SER A 186 50.61 10.88 -18.80
C SER A 186 49.22 11.54 -18.90
N ASP A 187 49.26 12.86 -19.12
CA ASP A 187 48.12 13.71 -19.36
C ASP A 187 47.38 13.34 -20.67
N GLU A 188 46.14 12.89 -20.55
CA GLU A 188 45.12 13.11 -21.58
C GLU A 188 44.01 13.97 -20.97
N ASP A 189 44.05 15.24 -21.34
CA ASP A 189 43.02 16.25 -21.09
C ASP A 189 41.76 15.90 -21.88
N ASP A 190 41.00 14.95 -21.34
CA ASP A 190 39.64 14.70 -21.80
C ASP A 190 38.71 15.54 -20.92
N SER A 191 38.20 16.61 -21.52
CA SER A 191 37.15 17.49 -21.03
C SER A 191 36.31 16.81 -19.94
N ARG A 192 36.54 17.20 -18.68
CA ARG A 192 35.72 16.78 -17.55
C ARG A 192 34.33 17.38 -17.73
N GLU A 193 33.51 16.79 -18.59
CA GLU A 193 32.07 16.79 -18.42
C GLU A 193 31.87 16.33 -16.98
N ASN A 194 31.42 17.26 -16.15
CA ASN A 194 31.07 17.04 -14.76
C ASN A 194 30.00 15.94 -14.71
N ASN A 195 30.44 14.68 -14.68
CA ASN A 195 29.66 13.44 -14.79
C ASN A 195 28.91 13.18 -13.49
N SER A 196 28.17 14.19 -13.07
CA SER A 196 27.27 14.18 -11.95
C SER A 196 26.10 13.27 -12.30
N ARG A 197 26.29 11.96 -12.13
CA ARG A 197 25.24 10.97 -12.34
C ARG A 197 24.30 11.06 -11.14
N TYR A 198 23.21 11.79 -11.31
CA TYR A 198 22.05 11.65 -10.44
C TYR A 198 21.49 10.26 -10.66
N ARG A 199 21.30 9.52 -9.56
CA ARG A 199 20.69 8.20 -9.60
C ARG A 199 19.71 8.05 -8.47
N LEU A 200 18.74 7.15 -8.65
CA LEU A 200 17.85 6.72 -7.58
C LEU A 200 18.68 6.25 -6.38
N ARG A 201 18.45 6.84 -5.21
CA ARG A 201 19.11 6.46 -3.95
C ARG A 201 18.15 6.14 -2.83
N GLU A 202 16.94 6.69 -2.89
CA GLU A 202 15.93 6.45 -1.88
C GLU A 202 14.54 6.33 -2.52
N LEU A 203 13.68 5.53 -1.91
CA LEU A 203 12.26 5.48 -2.19
C LEU A 203 11.50 5.98 -0.98
N LYS A 204 10.48 6.81 -1.22
CA LYS A 204 9.50 7.22 -0.22
C LYS A 204 8.13 6.69 -0.62
N ILE A 205 7.60 5.78 0.18
CA ILE A 205 6.37 5.04 -0.06
C ILE A 205 5.35 5.48 0.99
N ARG A 206 4.17 5.92 0.54
CA ARG A 206 3.04 6.25 1.40
C ARG A 206 1.90 5.29 1.12
N VAL A 207 1.51 4.54 2.13
CA VAL A 207 0.45 3.51 2.06
C VAL A 207 -0.08 3.26 3.46
N TYR A 208 -1.38 2.98 3.60
CA TYR A 208 -2.02 2.74 4.91
C TYR A 208 -1.71 3.79 5.99
N ASN A 209 -1.65 5.06 5.61
CA ASN A 209 -1.28 6.18 6.49
C ASN A 209 0.13 6.10 7.11
N HIS A 210 0.97 5.18 6.62
CA HIS A 210 2.38 5.07 6.97
C HIS A 210 3.25 5.70 5.88
N THR A 211 4.38 6.25 6.30
CA THR A 211 5.46 6.68 5.40
C THR A 211 6.67 5.76 5.61
N VAL A 212 6.96 4.95 4.60
CA VAL A 212 8.12 4.04 4.57
C VAL A 212 9.18 4.62 3.64
N GLU A 213 10.40 4.77 4.13
CA GLU A 213 11.54 5.22 3.33
C GLU A 213 12.58 4.10 3.25
N PHE A 214 12.83 3.64 2.03
CA PHE A 214 13.95 2.74 1.72
C PHE A 214 15.13 3.59 1.29
N LYS A 215 16.17 3.63 2.11
CA LYS A 215 17.36 4.46 1.89
C LYS A 215 18.55 3.62 1.44
N ARG A 216 19.65 4.32 1.14
CA ARG A 216 20.94 3.71 0.82
C ARG A 216 21.37 2.68 1.87
N ASN A 217 22.18 1.73 1.44
CA ASN A 217 22.73 0.66 2.29
C ASN A 217 21.63 -0.18 2.97
N ARG A 218 20.40 -0.16 2.44
CA ARG A 218 19.22 -0.85 2.98
C ARG A 218 18.79 -0.33 4.35
N ARG A 219 19.04 0.95 4.65
CA ARG A 219 18.50 1.62 5.85
C ARG A 219 17.01 1.83 5.67
N LEU A 220 16.23 1.39 6.66
CA LEU A 220 14.77 1.51 6.68
C LEU A 220 14.36 2.59 7.67
N VAL A 221 13.48 3.50 7.24
CA VAL A 221 12.81 4.46 8.12
C VAL A 221 11.31 4.28 7.96
N VAL A 222 10.58 4.14 9.07
CA VAL A 222 9.12 4.05 9.11
C VAL A 222 8.61 5.17 9.98
N ASP A 223 7.73 6.00 9.44
CA ASP A 223 7.12 7.16 10.11
C ASP A 223 8.15 8.08 10.79
N GLY A 224 9.27 8.32 10.09
CA GLY A 224 10.36 9.16 10.55
C GLY A 224 11.31 8.51 11.56
N ARG A 225 11.09 7.24 11.93
CA ARG A 225 11.95 6.50 12.86
C ARG A 225 12.73 5.41 12.15
N VAL A 226 14.03 5.31 12.43
CA VAL A 226 14.86 4.19 11.92
C VAL A 226 14.29 2.88 12.47
N SER A 227 14.15 1.88 11.60
CA SER A 227 13.60 0.58 11.92
C SER A 227 14.41 -0.55 11.26
N HIS A 228 14.19 -1.78 11.70
CA HIS A 228 14.88 -2.98 11.20
C HIS A 228 13.86 -4.03 10.78
N PRO A 229 13.92 -4.57 9.55
CA PRO A 229 13.04 -5.67 9.13
C PRO A 229 13.30 -6.97 9.92
N PRO A 230 12.29 -7.84 10.14
CA PRO A 230 10.90 -7.67 9.71
C PRO A 230 10.13 -6.67 10.59
N VAL A 231 9.26 -5.87 9.98
CA VAL A 231 8.36 -4.95 10.69
C VAL A 231 7.03 -4.85 9.97
N SER A 232 5.94 -4.82 10.73
CA SER A 232 4.57 -4.66 10.23
C SER A 232 3.91 -3.47 10.95
N PRO A 233 3.98 -2.25 10.39
CA PRO A 233 3.49 -1.04 11.05
C PRO A 233 1.98 -1.04 11.32
N SER A 234 1.22 -1.74 10.46
CA SER A 234 -0.22 -1.97 10.59
C SER A 234 -0.57 -3.36 10.04
N GLY A 235 -1.82 -3.79 10.29
CA GLY A 235 -2.40 -4.91 9.56
C GLY A 235 -2.31 -4.70 8.05
N GLY A 236 -2.06 -5.78 7.31
CA GLY A 236 -1.93 -5.76 5.86
C GLY A 236 -0.69 -5.07 5.31
N LEU A 237 0.25 -4.57 6.13
CA LEU A 237 1.53 -3.99 5.68
C LEU A 237 2.70 -4.70 6.33
N THR A 238 3.58 -5.27 5.50
CA THR A 238 4.75 -6.00 5.98
C THR A 238 6.00 -5.57 5.22
N ILE A 239 7.06 -5.24 5.96
CA ILE A 239 8.38 -4.92 5.43
C ILE A 239 9.37 -5.99 5.90
N ARG A 240 10.07 -6.63 4.96
CA ARG A 240 11.04 -7.68 5.22
C ARG A 240 12.34 -7.39 4.48
N ARG A 241 13.39 -8.13 4.84
CA ARG A 241 14.62 -8.21 4.06
C ARG A 241 14.60 -9.52 3.29
N ARG A 242 14.68 -9.45 1.96
CA ARG A 242 14.78 -10.62 1.07
C ARG A 242 16.10 -10.54 0.33
N SER A 243 17.02 -11.46 0.62
CA SER A 243 18.36 -11.50 0.03
C SER A 243 19.09 -10.16 0.18
N SER A 244 19.34 -9.45 -0.93
CA SER A 244 20.00 -8.15 -0.99
C SER A 244 19.03 -6.95 -1.06
N HIS A 245 17.72 -7.15 -0.92
CA HIS A 245 16.70 -6.10 -1.09
C HIS A 245 15.90 -5.87 0.20
N LEU A 246 15.47 -4.62 0.41
CA LEU A 246 14.31 -4.31 1.23
C LEU A 246 13.05 -4.61 0.42
N TYR A 247 12.07 -5.26 1.05
CA TYR A 247 10.84 -5.72 0.42
C TYR A 247 9.64 -5.23 1.25
N LEU A 248 8.77 -4.40 0.67
CA LEU A 248 7.47 -4.02 1.22
C LEU A 248 6.39 -4.80 0.48
N LYS A 249 5.46 -5.42 1.21
CA LYS A 249 4.27 -6.07 0.66
C LYS A 249 3.04 -5.56 1.41
N THR A 250 1.96 -5.43 0.66
CA THR A 250 0.62 -5.17 1.20
C THR A 250 -0.33 -6.32 0.90
N ASP A 251 -1.35 -6.49 1.73
CA ASP A 251 -2.45 -7.43 1.55
C ASP A 251 -3.25 -7.18 0.26
N PHE A 252 -3.39 -5.92 -0.17
CA PHE A 252 -4.00 -5.57 -1.46
C PHE A 252 -3.09 -5.80 -2.69
N GLY A 253 -1.89 -6.33 -2.48
CA GLY A 253 -0.99 -6.81 -3.54
C GLY A 253 0.03 -5.80 -4.09
N LEU A 254 0.10 -4.56 -3.59
CA LEU A 254 1.27 -3.71 -3.89
C LEU A 254 2.51 -4.33 -3.25
N SER A 255 3.58 -4.48 -4.04
CA SER A 255 4.92 -4.77 -3.52
C SER A 255 5.98 -3.84 -4.10
N VAL A 256 6.98 -3.51 -3.27
CA VAL A 256 8.08 -2.62 -3.61
C VAL A 256 9.40 -3.23 -3.12
N GLU A 257 10.37 -3.33 -4.03
CA GLU A 257 11.71 -3.82 -3.78
C GLU A 257 12.76 -2.73 -4.01
N PHE A 258 13.77 -2.70 -3.15
CA PHE A 258 14.92 -1.80 -3.31
C PHE A 258 16.23 -2.46 -2.89
N ASP A 259 17.24 -2.39 -3.75
CA ASP A 259 18.56 -3.00 -3.51
C ASP A 259 19.45 -2.23 -2.53
N GLY A 260 19.03 -1.01 -2.13
CA GLY A 260 19.85 -0.12 -1.31
C GLY A 260 20.88 0.68 -2.10
N HIS A 261 20.90 0.56 -3.43
CA HIS A 261 21.89 1.20 -4.30
C HIS A 261 21.24 2.06 -5.40
N SER A 262 20.54 1.45 -6.36
CA SER A 262 19.96 2.14 -7.52
C SER A 262 18.93 1.33 -8.31
N ARG A 263 18.52 0.16 -7.82
CA ARG A 263 17.49 -0.66 -8.46
C ARG A 263 16.25 -0.70 -7.58
N ALA A 264 15.12 -0.40 -8.19
CA ALA A 264 13.81 -0.57 -7.58
C ALA A 264 12.89 -1.35 -8.52
N ASP A 265 12.07 -2.21 -7.94
CA ASP A 265 11.01 -2.92 -8.63
C ASP A 265 9.68 -2.65 -7.89
N ILE A 266 8.65 -2.26 -8.63
CA ILE A 266 7.31 -1.93 -8.10
C ILE A 266 6.33 -2.84 -8.82
N THR A 267 5.60 -3.66 -8.08
CA THR A 267 4.65 -4.62 -8.64
C THR A 267 3.24 -4.29 -8.18
N LEU A 268 2.30 -4.27 -9.13
CA LEU A 268 0.89 -3.95 -8.88
C LEU A 268 -0.04 -5.02 -9.45
N PRO A 269 -1.14 -5.33 -8.73
CA PRO A 269 -2.18 -6.19 -9.27
C PRO A 269 -3.01 -5.47 -10.33
N HIS A 270 -3.53 -6.22 -11.30
CA HIS A 270 -4.29 -5.71 -12.45
C HIS A 270 -5.58 -4.98 -12.05
N ILE A 271 -6.06 -5.14 -10.81
CA ILE A 271 -7.14 -4.32 -10.24
C ILE A 271 -6.81 -2.80 -10.27
N TYR A 272 -5.52 -2.44 -10.34
CA TYR A 272 -5.04 -1.05 -10.48
C TYR A 272 -4.92 -0.57 -11.93
N ARG A 273 -5.24 -1.40 -12.94
CA ARG A 273 -5.18 -0.98 -14.34
C ARG A 273 -6.04 0.25 -14.58
N ARG A 274 -5.48 1.23 -15.30
CA ARG A 274 -6.08 2.56 -15.59
C ARG A 274 -6.35 3.43 -14.37
N LYS A 275 -5.85 3.08 -13.18
CA LYS A 275 -6.07 3.83 -11.93
C LYS A 275 -4.80 4.47 -11.39
N VAL A 276 -3.67 4.29 -12.08
CA VAL A 276 -2.35 4.76 -11.64
C VAL A 276 -1.72 5.71 -12.66
N GLY A 277 -0.77 6.50 -12.20
CA GLY A 277 0.07 7.36 -13.04
C GLY A 277 1.43 7.62 -12.39
N GLY A 278 2.41 8.00 -13.20
CA GLY A 278 3.78 8.30 -12.77
C GLY A 278 4.79 7.95 -13.86
N LEU A 279 6.08 7.95 -13.51
CA LEU A 279 7.14 7.50 -14.43
C LEU A 279 7.04 6.01 -14.81
N CYS A 280 6.29 5.21 -14.03
CA CYS A 280 5.94 3.83 -14.32
C CYS A 280 4.76 3.67 -15.30
N GLY A 281 4.28 4.74 -15.93
CA GLY A 281 3.20 4.69 -16.92
C GLY A 281 1.81 4.81 -16.30
N ASN A 282 0.78 4.59 -17.12
CA ASN A 282 -0.63 4.66 -16.72
C ASN A 282 -1.32 3.29 -16.58
N PHE A 283 -0.58 2.21 -16.83
CA PHE A 283 -0.98 0.82 -16.60
C PHE A 283 -2.33 0.46 -17.25
N ASP A 284 -2.49 0.74 -18.54
CA ASP A 284 -3.73 0.45 -19.27
C ASP A 284 -3.62 -0.73 -20.25
N GLY A 285 -2.44 -1.35 -20.32
CA GLY A 285 -2.05 -2.40 -21.26
C GLY A 285 -1.56 -1.86 -22.62
N ARG A 286 -1.28 -0.57 -22.75
CA ARG A 286 -0.89 0.06 -24.02
C ARG A 286 0.39 0.87 -23.90
N LYS A 287 1.53 0.20 -23.88
CA LYS A 287 2.89 0.79 -23.87
C LYS A 287 3.18 2.04 -24.72
N ARG A 288 2.43 2.27 -25.82
CA ARG A 288 2.58 3.45 -26.69
C ARG A 288 2.07 4.74 -26.06
N ASN A 289 1.26 4.68 -25.02
CA ASN A 289 0.66 5.85 -24.38
C ASN A 289 1.14 6.08 -22.94
N ASP A 290 2.16 5.34 -22.46
CA ASP A 290 2.68 5.45 -21.09
C ASP A 290 3.28 6.82 -20.73
N MET A 291 3.58 7.66 -21.73
CA MET A 291 4.01 9.04 -21.50
C MET A 291 2.85 9.97 -21.10
N MET A 292 1.90 9.52 -20.27
CA MET A 292 0.82 10.37 -19.76
C MET A 292 1.32 11.31 -18.66
N LYS A 293 0.97 12.57 -18.78
CA LYS A 293 1.27 13.60 -17.77
C LYS A 293 0.17 13.64 -16.70
N PRO A 294 0.42 14.28 -15.54
CA PRO A 294 -0.61 14.45 -14.50
C PRO A 294 -1.87 15.17 -14.98
N ASP A 295 -1.78 15.97 -16.04
CA ASP A 295 -2.91 16.69 -16.65
C ASP A 295 -3.75 15.83 -17.62
N GLY A 296 -3.45 14.53 -17.73
CA GLY A 296 -4.15 13.58 -18.60
C GLY A 296 -3.75 13.65 -20.09
N ARG A 297 -2.80 14.51 -20.47
CA ARG A 297 -2.30 14.61 -21.86
C ARG A 297 -1.04 13.78 -22.03
N GLN A 298 -0.89 13.17 -23.20
CA GLN A 298 0.35 12.49 -23.57
C GLN A 298 1.46 13.52 -23.87
N ALA A 299 2.66 13.29 -23.33
CA ALA A 299 3.85 14.09 -23.62
C ALA A 299 4.41 13.76 -25.00
N ARG A 300 5.13 14.73 -25.60
CA ARG A 300 5.78 14.55 -26.90
C ARG A 300 7.19 13.98 -26.81
N THR A 301 7.83 14.13 -25.66
CA THR A 301 9.20 13.70 -25.42
C THR A 301 9.33 13.09 -24.02
N VAL A 302 10.32 12.21 -23.84
CA VAL A 302 10.65 11.62 -22.53
C VAL A 302 11.05 12.70 -21.52
N GLN A 303 11.72 13.77 -21.97
CA GLN A 303 12.08 14.89 -21.09
C GLN A 303 10.84 15.64 -20.59
N GLU A 304 9.89 15.94 -21.47
CA GLU A 304 8.61 16.57 -21.08
C GLU A 304 7.83 15.66 -20.12
N PHE A 305 7.75 14.37 -20.44
CA PHE A 305 7.11 13.36 -19.60
C PHE A 305 7.72 13.34 -18.20
N GLY A 306 9.03 13.14 -18.09
CA GLY A 306 9.72 13.03 -16.82
C GLY A 306 9.63 14.30 -15.97
N GLN A 307 9.82 15.48 -16.59
CA GLN A 307 9.70 16.76 -15.88
C GLN A 307 8.28 17.07 -15.39
N SER A 308 7.25 16.55 -16.06
CA SER A 308 5.86 16.74 -15.63
C SER A 308 5.54 16.01 -14.32
N TRP A 309 6.27 14.95 -13.99
CA TRP A 309 6.13 14.14 -12.78
C TRP A 309 7.13 14.51 -11.68
N ARG A 310 7.86 15.62 -11.83
CA ARG A 310 8.75 16.13 -10.79
C ARG A 310 7.93 16.47 -9.53
N VAL A 311 8.40 15.99 -8.38
CA VAL A 311 7.85 16.41 -7.09
C VAL A 311 8.33 17.83 -6.84
N ILE A 312 7.43 18.79 -7.03
CA ILE A 312 7.70 20.19 -6.72
C ILE A 312 7.21 20.38 -5.29
N LEU A 313 8.14 20.52 -4.34
CA LEU A 313 7.82 21.11 -3.02
C LEU A 313 7.14 22.45 -3.29
N PHE A 314 5.83 22.55 -3.03
CA PHE A 314 4.99 23.65 -3.49
C PHE A 314 5.49 25.01 -2.99
N LEU A 315 6.19 25.73 -3.85
CA LEU A 315 5.89 27.14 -4.06
C LEU A 315 5.35 27.24 -5.48
N SER A 316 4.08 27.67 -5.62
CA SER A 316 3.54 28.50 -6.73
C SER A 316 2.19 28.13 -7.37
N LYS A 317 1.39 27.17 -6.88
CA LYS A 317 0.08 26.90 -7.52
C LYS A 317 -1.19 27.18 -6.72
N LEU A 318 -1.13 27.82 -5.55
CA LEU A 318 -2.36 28.25 -4.85
C LEU A 318 -2.43 29.71 -4.36
N VAL A 319 -1.46 30.58 -4.65
CA VAL A 319 -1.62 32.02 -4.37
C VAL A 319 -0.90 32.86 -5.43
N PRO A 320 -1.60 33.72 -6.21
CA PRO A 320 -0.92 34.75 -6.99
C PRO A 320 -0.39 35.82 -6.01
N GLY A 321 0.93 35.96 -5.91
CA GLY A 321 1.54 37.20 -5.39
C GLY A 321 2.21 37.20 -4.01
N LEU A 322 2.97 36.18 -3.61
CA LEU A 322 3.92 36.34 -2.50
C LEU A 322 5.35 35.89 -2.83
N ASN A 323 6.30 36.77 -2.52
CA ASN A 323 7.74 36.59 -2.65
C ASN A 323 8.28 35.50 -1.71
N ARG A 324 9.36 34.84 -2.17
CA ARG A 324 10.08 33.74 -1.49
C ARG A 324 10.55 34.09 -0.07
N PRO A 325 10.39 33.17 0.89
CA PRO A 325 11.31 33.06 2.03
C PRO A 325 12.05 31.71 2.07
N LYS A 326 13.21 31.74 2.71
CA LYS A 326 14.20 30.67 2.86
C LYS A 326 13.92 29.84 4.14
N HIS A 327 14.12 28.52 4.01
CA HIS A 327 14.22 27.47 5.03
C HIS A 327 12.94 26.87 5.66
N ASN A 328 13.00 25.54 5.71
CA ASN A 328 12.06 24.54 6.26
C ASN A 328 11.91 24.65 7.77
N HIS A 329 10.72 24.36 8.30
CA HIS A 329 10.49 23.34 9.34
C HIS A 329 8.97 23.07 9.49
N ASP A 330 8.65 21.77 9.38
CA ASP A 330 7.52 20.94 9.82
C ASP A 330 6.00 21.29 9.69
N TYR A 331 5.26 20.21 9.33
CA TYR A 331 3.83 19.87 9.53
C TYR A 331 2.76 20.51 8.60
N PRO A 332 1.48 20.04 8.61
CA PRO A 332 0.90 18.69 8.44
C PRO A 332 -0.04 18.61 7.19
N PHE A 333 -0.54 17.42 6.81
CA PHE A 333 -1.48 17.21 5.69
C PHE A 333 -2.55 16.14 6.02
N PRO A 334 -3.66 16.06 5.26
CA PRO A 334 -5.01 16.37 5.70
C PRO A 334 -5.72 15.21 6.42
N GLU A 335 -6.56 15.55 7.39
CA GLU A 335 -7.50 14.62 8.00
C GLU A 335 -8.47 14.06 6.94
N THR A 336 -8.54 12.73 6.86
CA THR A 336 -9.70 12.02 6.34
C THR A 336 -10.81 12.09 7.38
N SER A 337 -11.61 13.17 7.37
CA SER A 337 -12.84 13.22 8.18
C SER A 337 -14.06 13.00 7.29
N SER A 338 -14.48 11.74 7.23
CA SER A 338 -15.87 11.39 6.93
C SER A 338 -16.64 11.42 8.25
N ARG A 339 -17.12 12.60 8.67
CA ARG A 339 -18.22 12.70 9.64
C ARG A 339 -19.44 13.26 8.93
N LEU A 340 -20.36 12.36 8.58
CA LEU A 340 -21.75 12.68 8.28
C LEU A 340 -22.38 13.30 9.53
N HIS A 341 -22.59 14.60 9.53
CA HIS A 341 -23.62 15.21 10.37
C HIS A 341 -24.97 14.97 9.68
N ILE A 342 -25.74 14.02 10.20
CA ILE A 342 -27.18 13.95 9.97
C ILE A 342 -27.81 14.89 10.98
N SER A 343 -28.35 16.00 10.48
CA SER A 343 -29.32 16.83 11.19
C SER A 343 -30.72 16.28 10.95
N HIS A 344 -31.39 15.84 12.00
CA HIS A 344 -32.85 15.94 12.13
C HIS A 344 -33.25 16.06 13.60
#